data_AF-A0A7I8DBF0-F1
#
_entry.id   AF-A0A7I8DBF0-F1
#
_cell.length_a   1.000
_cell.length_b   1.000
_cell.length_c   1.000
_cell.angle_alpha   90.00
_cell.angle_beta   90.00
_cell.angle_gamma   90.00
#
_symmetry.space_group_name_H-M   'P 1'
#
loop_
_entity.id
_entity.type
_entity.pdbx_description
1 polymer ?
#
loop_
_entity_poly.entity_id
_entity_poly.type
_entity_poly.pdbx_seq_one_letter_code
_entity_poly.pdbx_strand_id
1 'polypeptide(L)'
;MATEITAETAAVDNQTEQQAEQSQEAFGQLVEEKILRYFQNKEIANERKEENKMLFEEIEHFFEQMQEDELIFQLPNGEYAVLSKKATIREVLDKEALAHELLIAKDELKTPFDFSMLTAKGKLTPDMISRHTETETSIRVRLSKRKTKPRKKR
;
A
#
# COMPACT_ATOMS: atom_id res chain seq x y z
N MET A 1 -22.75 -46.66 61.43
CA MET A 1 -21.54 -46.43 60.61
C MET A 1 -21.99 -45.89 59.27
N ALA A 2 -22.07 -44.56 59.10
CA ALA A 2 -22.42 -43.94 57.82
C ALA A 2 -22.14 -42.42 57.88
N THR A 3 -20.88 -42.00 57.91
CA THR A 3 -20.48 -40.58 57.85
C THR A 3 -19.06 -40.41 57.29
N GLU A 4 -18.74 -40.92 56.10
CA GLU A 4 -17.41 -40.63 55.49
C GLU A 4 -17.46 -40.28 53.99
N ILE A 5 -18.60 -40.43 53.30
CA ILE A 5 -18.63 -40.32 51.81
C ILE A 5 -18.88 -38.87 51.32
N THR A 6 -19.35 -37.95 52.16
CA THR A 6 -19.75 -36.60 51.71
C THR A 6 -18.64 -35.55 51.70
N ALA A 7 -17.46 -35.83 52.26
CA ALA A 7 -16.37 -34.85 52.34
C ALA A 7 -15.42 -34.89 51.13
N GLU A 8 -15.27 -36.05 50.48
CA GLU A 8 -14.34 -36.24 49.36
C GLU A 8 -14.85 -35.64 48.05
N THR A 9 -16.15 -35.70 47.78
CA THR A 9 -16.75 -35.16 46.53
C THR A 9 -16.76 -33.64 46.50
N ALA A 10 -17.00 -32.97 47.64
CA ALA A 10 -16.98 -31.51 47.72
C ALA A 10 -15.57 -30.89 47.60
N ALA A 11 -14.52 -31.66 47.92
CA ALA A 11 -13.13 -31.21 47.78
C ALA A 11 -12.63 -31.28 46.33
N VAL A 12 -13.13 -32.26 45.55
CA VAL A 12 -12.77 -32.41 44.13
C VAL A 12 -13.45 -31.33 43.27
N ASP A 13 -14.71 -31.01 43.53
CA ASP A 13 -15.42 -29.94 42.80
C ASP A 13 -14.79 -28.55 43.05
N ASN A 14 -14.41 -28.24 44.31
CA ASN A 14 -13.74 -26.97 44.65
C ASN A 14 -12.34 -26.85 44.04
N GLN A 15 -11.60 -27.96 43.93
CA GLN A 15 -10.28 -27.96 43.26
C GLN A 15 -10.39 -27.77 41.75
N THR A 16 -11.48 -28.26 41.14
CA THR A 16 -11.70 -28.16 39.70
C THR A 16 -12.13 -26.75 39.31
N GLU A 17 -12.96 -26.08 40.12
CA GLU A 17 -13.35 -24.68 39.91
C GLU A 17 -12.17 -23.71 40.10
N GLN A 18 -11.34 -23.92 41.13
CA GLN A 18 -10.14 -23.10 41.36
C GLN A 18 -9.09 -23.26 40.26
N GLN A 19 -8.92 -24.47 39.70
CA GLN A 19 -8.04 -24.68 38.55
C GLN A 19 -8.59 -24.06 37.26
N ALA A 20 -9.91 -24.06 37.07
CA ALA A 20 -10.55 -23.44 35.91
C ALA A 20 -10.40 -21.91 35.93
N GLU A 21 -10.63 -21.26 37.08
CA GLU A 21 -10.45 -19.81 37.24
C GLU A 21 -8.98 -19.40 37.05
N GLN A 22 -8.02 -20.12 37.65
CA GLN A 22 -6.58 -19.85 37.46
C GLN A 22 -6.15 -20.04 35.99
N SER A 23 -6.74 -21.00 35.29
CA SER A 23 -6.46 -21.22 33.86
C SER A 23 -7.01 -20.10 32.97
N GLN A 24 -8.17 -19.52 33.32
CA GLN A 24 -8.76 -18.40 32.61
C GLN A 24 -8.00 -17.10 32.86
N GLU A 25 -7.54 -16.86 34.09
CA GLU A 25 -6.69 -15.71 34.42
C GLU A 25 -5.32 -15.80 33.73
N ALA A 26 -4.69 -16.97 33.73
CA ALA A 26 -3.44 -17.20 33.02
C ALA A 26 -3.60 -17.06 31.49
N PHE A 27 -4.73 -17.51 30.95
CA PHE A 27 -5.05 -17.31 29.53
C PHE A 27 -5.30 -15.84 29.20
N GLY A 28 -5.99 -15.10 30.07
CA GLY A 28 -6.17 -13.65 29.96
C GLY A 28 -4.83 -12.90 29.91
N GLN A 29 -3.91 -13.22 30.83
CA GLN A 29 -2.57 -12.62 30.87
C GLN A 29 -1.75 -12.95 29.61
N LEU A 30 -1.82 -14.18 29.11
CA LEU A 30 -1.16 -14.57 27.85
C LEU A 30 -1.72 -13.83 26.64
N VAL A 31 -3.03 -13.58 26.62
CA VAL A 31 -3.69 -12.81 25.54
C VAL A 31 -3.31 -11.34 25.64
N GLU A 32 -3.31 -10.75 26.84
CA GLU A 32 -2.86 -9.38 27.08
C GLU A 32 -1.42 -9.17 26.64
N GLU A 33 -0.50 -10.08 27.00
CA GLU A 33 0.91 -10.02 26.57
C GLU A 33 1.03 -10.05 25.03
N LYS A 34 0.26 -10.92 24.36
CA LYS A 34 0.26 -10.99 22.90
C LYS A 34 -0.35 -9.76 22.23
N ILE A 35 -1.39 -9.18 22.83
CA ILE A 35 -2.01 -7.93 22.34
C ILE A 35 -1.02 -6.78 22.46
N LEU A 36 -0.35 -6.63 23.61
CA LEU A 36 0.67 -5.60 23.81
C LEU A 36 1.80 -5.73 22.79
N ARG A 37 2.31 -6.95 22.59
CA ARG A 37 3.36 -7.22 21.61
C ARG A 37 2.91 -6.96 20.17
N TYR A 38 1.64 -7.21 19.85
CA TYR A 38 1.08 -6.88 18.54
C TYR A 38 1.07 -5.38 18.29
N PHE A 39 0.64 -4.57 19.28
CA PHE A 39 0.66 -3.11 19.15
C PHE A 39 2.08 -2.56 19.01
N GLN A 40 3.03 -3.04 19.80
CA GLN A 40 4.44 -2.67 19.68
C GLN A 40 5.00 -3.01 18.28
N ASN A 41 4.72 -4.21 17.77
CA ASN A 41 5.14 -4.59 16.42
C ASN A 41 4.51 -3.70 15.35
N LYS A 42 3.27 -3.27 15.56
CA LYS A 42 2.56 -2.38 14.65
C LYS A 42 3.15 -0.98 14.65
N GLU A 43 3.52 -0.45 15.82
CA GLU A 43 4.24 0.83 15.94
C GLU A 43 5.59 0.77 15.24
N ILE A 44 6.40 -0.25 15.51
CA ILE A 44 7.68 -0.48 14.84
C ILE A 44 7.48 -0.58 13.31
N ALA A 45 6.44 -1.28 12.86
CA ALA A 45 6.15 -1.38 11.43
C ALA A 45 5.82 -0.02 10.79
N ASN A 46 5.12 0.85 11.52
CA ASN A 46 4.83 2.20 11.06
C ASN A 46 6.09 3.06 11.01
N GLU A 47 6.91 3.06 12.08
CA GLU A 47 8.19 3.79 12.13
C GLU A 47 9.12 3.34 10.99
N ARG A 48 9.27 2.03 10.78
CA ARG A 48 10.07 1.48 9.67
C ARG A 48 9.51 1.87 8.31
N LYS A 49 8.18 2.00 8.19
CA LYS A 49 7.56 2.44 6.93
C LYS A 49 7.85 3.90 6.65
N GLU A 50 7.82 4.75 7.67
CA GLU A 50 8.19 6.17 7.57
C GLU A 50 9.69 6.32 7.28
N GLU A 51 10.56 5.59 7.98
CA GLU A 51 12.00 5.56 7.73
C GLU A 51 12.30 5.11 6.29
N ASN A 52 11.67 4.04 5.81
CA ASN A 52 11.81 3.59 4.42
C ASN A 52 11.31 4.64 3.41
N LYS A 53 10.29 5.45 3.77
CA LYS A 53 9.80 6.53 2.91
C LYS A 53 10.83 7.66 2.82
N MET A 54 11.38 8.08 3.95
CA MET A 54 12.44 9.09 4.00
C MET A 54 13.69 8.64 3.23
N LEU A 55 14.14 7.40 3.44
CA LEU A 55 15.26 6.82 2.69
C LEU A 55 14.99 6.78 1.19
N PHE A 56 13.75 6.48 0.79
CA PHE A 56 13.39 6.47 -0.62
C PHE A 56 13.42 7.88 -1.22
N GLU A 57 12.90 8.89 -0.51
CA GLU A 57 12.94 10.30 -0.93
C GLU A 57 14.39 10.81 -1.06
N GLU A 58 15.28 10.45 -0.13
CA GLU A 58 16.70 10.76 -0.22
C GLU A 58 17.34 10.10 -1.46
N ILE A 59 17.06 8.82 -1.70
CA ILE A 59 17.55 8.10 -2.88
C ILE A 59 17.03 8.74 -4.18
N GLU A 60 15.76 9.17 -4.22
CA GLU A 60 15.20 9.90 -5.36
C GLU A 60 15.96 11.21 -5.60
N HIS A 61 16.20 11.99 -4.55
CA HIS A 61 16.93 13.25 -4.64
C HIS A 61 18.36 13.06 -5.18
N PHE A 62 19.11 12.09 -4.63
CA PHE A 62 20.45 11.77 -5.12
C PHE A 62 20.45 11.31 -6.58
N PHE A 63 19.43 10.56 -6.99
CA PHE A 63 19.34 10.05 -8.35
C PHE A 63 18.91 11.09 -9.38
N GLU A 64 18.13 12.08 -8.97
CA GLU A 64 17.84 13.26 -9.79
C GLU A 64 19.12 14.07 -10.07
N GLN A 65 19.96 14.27 -9.04
CA GLN A 65 21.22 15.01 -9.17
C GLN A 65 22.22 14.34 -10.13
N MET A 66 22.29 13.00 -10.16
CA MET A 66 23.28 12.29 -10.98
C MET A 66 22.99 12.28 -12.48
N GLN A 67 21.79 12.70 -12.93
CA GLN A 67 21.37 12.68 -14.35
C GLN A 67 21.52 11.33 -15.09
N GLU A 68 21.77 10.22 -14.38
CA GLU A 68 21.81 8.89 -14.99
C GLU A 68 20.40 8.28 -15.09
N ASP A 69 20.20 7.44 -16.11
CA ASP A 69 18.93 6.74 -16.36
C ASP A 69 18.77 5.46 -15.53
N GLU A 70 19.88 4.80 -15.18
CA GLU A 70 19.89 3.53 -14.45
C GLU A 70 21.17 3.36 -13.60
N LEU A 71 20.98 3.15 -12.29
CA LEU A 71 22.05 2.78 -11.35
C LEU A 71 21.87 1.34 -10.86
N ILE A 72 22.98 0.61 -10.77
CA ILE A 72 23.00 -0.79 -10.31
C ILE A 72 24.04 -0.91 -9.18
N PHE A 73 23.57 -1.23 -7.98
CA PHE A 73 24.40 -1.48 -6.80
C PHE A 73 24.43 -2.96 -6.45
N GLN A 74 25.59 -3.48 -6.05
CA GLN A 74 25.73 -4.83 -5.50
C GLN A 74 25.54 -4.78 -3.98
N LEU A 75 24.60 -5.56 -3.47
CA LEU A 75 24.38 -5.70 -2.03
C LEU A 75 25.35 -6.74 -1.45
N PRO A 76 25.68 -6.63 -0.14
CA PRO A 76 26.50 -7.60 0.57
C PRO A 76 25.96 -9.04 0.51
N ASN A 77 24.65 -9.20 0.29
CA ASN A 77 23.98 -10.50 0.21
C ASN A 77 24.12 -11.17 -1.18
N GLY A 78 24.90 -10.60 -2.10
CA GLY A 78 25.03 -11.06 -3.48
C GLY A 78 23.87 -10.68 -4.41
N GLU A 79 22.90 -9.91 -3.91
CA GLU A 79 21.79 -9.35 -4.70
C GLU A 79 22.17 -8.01 -5.34
N TYR A 80 21.41 -7.57 -6.34
CA TYR A 80 21.59 -6.30 -7.04
C TYR A 80 20.40 -5.38 -6.77
N ALA A 81 20.65 -4.15 -6.31
CA ALA A 81 19.66 -3.07 -6.29
C ALA A 81 19.74 -2.32 -7.61
N VAL A 82 18.60 -2.21 -8.29
CA VAL A 82 18.44 -1.46 -9.53
C VAL A 82 17.55 -0.26 -9.26
N LEU A 83 18.09 0.91 -9.50
CA LEU A 83 17.38 2.18 -9.49
C LEU A 83 17.22 2.64 -10.94
N SER A 84 15.98 2.78 -11.39
CA SER A 84 15.68 3.17 -12.77
C SER A 84 14.64 4.28 -12.79
N LYS A 85 14.83 5.29 -13.64
CA LYS A 85 13.77 6.26 -13.98
C LYS A 85 12.80 5.57 -14.93
N LYS A 86 11.54 5.41 -14.51
CA LYS A 86 10.48 4.95 -15.41
C LYS A 86 9.61 6.15 -15.76
N ALA A 87 9.77 6.66 -16.97
CA ALA A 87 8.81 7.60 -17.54
C ALA A 87 7.51 6.86 -17.86
N THR A 88 6.43 7.24 -17.18
CA THR A 88 5.07 6.86 -17.55
C THR A 88 4.42 8.01 -18.30
N ILE A 89 4.28 7.82 -19.61
CA ILE A 89 3.52 8.71 -20.48
C ILE A 89 2.04 8.41 -20.25
N ARG A 90 1.27 9.41 -19.83
CA ARG A 90 -0.19 9.33 -19.74
C ARG A 90 -0.78 10.45 -20.58
N GLU A 91 -1.78 10.10 -21.37
CA GLU A 91 -2.63 11.07 -22.05
C GLU A 91 -3.71 11.49 -21.06
N VAL A 92 -3.72 12.78 -20.72
CA VAL A 92 -4.71 13.38 -19.83
C VAL A 92 -5.54 14.32 -20.68
N LEU A 93 -6.84 14.02 -20.76
CA LEU A 93 -7.80 14.92 -21.39
C LEU A 93 -8.12 16.05 -20.42
N ASP A 94 -7.89 17.30 -20.83
CA ASP A 94 -8.34 18.46 -20.09
C ASP A 94 -9.87 18.58 -20.21
N LYS A 95 -10.54 18.07 -19.20
CA LYS A 95 -12.00 18.07 -19.10
C LYS A 95 -12.55 19.48 -18.88
N GLU A 96 -11.77 20.39 -18.34
CA GLU A 96 -12.21 21.77 -18.08
C GLU A 96 -12.19 22.57 -19.37
N ALA A 97 -11.09 22.53 -20.12
CA ALA A 97 -11.00 23.16 -21.43
C ALA A 97 -12.09 22.63 -22.40
N LEU A 98 -12.31 21.31 -22.41
CA LEU A 98 -13.34 20.69 -23.23
C LEU A 98 -14.77 21.07 -22.80
N ALA A 99 -15.03 21.17 -21.49
CA ALA A 99 -16.31 21.63 -20.96
C ALA A 99 -16.61 23.09 -21.34
N HIS A 100 -15.58 23.95 -21.29
CA HIS A 100 -15.68 25.35 -21.69
C HIS A 100 -15.97 25.52 -23.18
N GLU A 101 -15.33 24.75 -24.06
CA GLU A 101 -15.59 24.79 -25.50
C GLU A 101 -17.02 24.32 -25.84
N LEU A 102 -17.53 23.33 -25.10
CA LEU A 102 -18.86 22.78 -25.30
C LEU A 102 -19.98 23.58 -24.60
N LEU A 103 -19.63 24.54 -23.74
CA LEU A 103 -20.55 25.27 -22.86
C LEU A 103 -21.39 24.33 -21.99
N ILE A 104 -20.76 23.25 -21.50
CA ILE A 104 -21.39 22.21 -20.69
C ILE A 104 -20.74 22.17 -19.30
N ALA A 105 -21.46 21.71 -18.28
CA ALA A 105 -20.88 21.51 -16.95
C ALA A 105 -19.85 20.36 -16.95
N LYS A 106 -18.76 20.53 -16.20
CA LYS A 106 -17.70 19.52 -16.02
C LYS A 106 -18.23 18.14 -15.63
N ASP A 107 -19.32 18.10 -14.88
CA ASP A 107 -19.94 16.86 -14.40
C ASP A 107 -20.57 16.02 -15.52
N GLU A 108 -20.91 16.61 -16.66
CA GLU A 108 -21.38 15.87 -17.84
C GLU A 108 -20.22 15.27 -18.67
N LEU A 109 -18.97 15.48 -18.27
CA LEU A 109 -17.77 14.86 -18.88
C LEU A 109 -17.05 13.93 -17.89
N LYS A 110 -17.80 13.41 -16.91
CA LYS A 110 -17.24 12.60 -15.84
C LYS A 110 -17.11 11.14 -16.24
N THR A 111 -18.17 10.55 -16.82
CA THR A 111 -18.21 9.13 -17.12
C THR A 111 -17.95 8.83 -18.60
N PRO A 112 -17.35 7.68 -18.94
CA PRO A 112 -17.17 7.25 -20.34
C PRO A 112 -18.47 7.22 -21.14
N PHE A 113 -19.61 6.97 -20.48
CA PHE A 113 -20.92 6.95 -21.12
C PHE A 113 -21.34 8.33 -21.62
N ASP A 114 -21.04 9.38 -20.87
CA ASP A 114 -21.39 10.76 -21.25
C ASP A 114 -20.63 11.21 -22.51
N PHE A 115 -19.35 10.85 -22.61
CA PHE A 115 -18.55 11.07 -23.83
C PHE A 115 -19.16 10.36 -25.04
N SER A 116 -19.61 9.10 -24.87
CA SER A 116 -20.30 8.36 -25.94
C SER A 116 -21.61 9.04 -26.35
N MET A 117 -22.38 9.56 -25.39
CA MET A 117 -23.66 10.22 -25.66
C MET A 117 -23.46 11.57 -26.36
N LEU A 118 -22.45 12.35 -25.98
CA LEU A 118 -22.13 13.64 -26.60
C LEU A 118 -21.55 13.48 -28.01
N THR A 119 -20.78 12.41 -28.24
CA THR A 119 -20.29 12.05 -29.58
C THR A 119 -21.45 11.61 -30.48
N ALA A 120 -22.38 10.79 -29.97
CA ALA A 120 -23.56 10.35 -30.71
C ALA A 120 -24.52 11.50 -31.06
N LYS A 121 -24.58 12.54 -30.21
CA LYS A 121 -25.34 13.78 -30.47
C LYS A 121 -24.63 14.74 -31.43
N GLY A 122 -23.43 14.40 -31.90
CA GLY A 122 -22.60 15.25 -32.78
C GLY A 122 -22.06 16.51 -32.10
N LYS A 123 -22.15 16.61 -30.76
CA LYS A 123 -21.65 17.76 -30.00
C LYS A 123 -20.17 17.65 -29.70
N LEU A 124 -19.66 16.43 -29.55
CA LEU A 124 -18.25 16.15 -29.32
C LEU A 124 -17.67 15.44 -30.55
N THR A 125 -16.60 15.98 -31.13
CA THR A 125 -15.89 15.32 -32.23
C THR A 125 -14.56 14.73 -31.74
N PRO A 126 -14.08 13.64 -32.35
CA PRO A 126 -12.78 13.06 -32.01
C PRO A 126 -11.63 14.08 -32.16
N ASP A 127 -11.72 15.00 -33.12
CA ASP A 127 -10.73 16.06 -33.32
C ASP A 127 -10.67 17.04 -32.14
N MET A 128 -11.80 17.33 -31.49
CA MET A 128 -11.82 18.18 -30.29
C MET A 128 -11.16 17.48 -29.11
N ILE A 129 -11.42 16.18 -28.92
CA ILE A 129 -10.78 15.38 -27.87
C ILE A 129 -9.27 15.40 -28.06
N SER A 130 -8.80 15.18 -29.29
CA SER A 130 -7.36 15.18 -29.60
C SER A 130 -6.69 16.53 -29.35
N ARG A 131 -7.39 17.65 -29.52
CA ARG A 131 -6.84 19.00 -29.29
C ARG A 131 -6.65 19.33 -27.81
N HIS A 132 -7.50 18.78 -26.95
CA HIS A 132 -7.47 18.99 -25.50
C HIS A 132 -6.84 17.82 -24.74
N THR A 133 -6.19 16.90 -25.45
CA THR A 133 -5.46 15.80 -24.83
C THR A 133 -4.00 16.21 -24.69
N GLU A 134 -3.56 16.37 -23.45
CA GLU A 134 -2.17 16.68 -23.13
C GLU A 134 -1.42 15.39 -22.77
N THR A 135 -0.20 15.25 -23.28
CA THR A 135 0.69 14.15 -22.89
C THR A 135 1.46 14.56 -21.64
N GLU A 136 1.04 14.05 -20.48
CA GLU A 136 1.78 14.21 -19.24
C GLU A 136 2.84 13.11 -19.10
N THR A 137 4.11 13.50 -19.10
CA THR A 137 5.22 12.61 -18.76
C THR A 137 5.48 12.65 -17.27
N SER A 138 5.02 11.63 -16.55
CA SER A 138 5.36 11.45 -15.13
C SER A 138 6.61 10.57 -15.01
N ILE A 139 7.69 11.11 -14.46
CA ILE A 139 8.91 10.34 -14.17
C ILE A 139 8.77 9.78 -12.77
N ARG A 140 8.72 8.46 -12.63
CA ARG A 140 8.71 7.80 -11.32
C ARG A 140 9.98 6.99 -11.14
N VAL A 141 10.68 7.20 -10.03
CA VAL A 141 11.83 6.38 -9.68
C VAL A 141 11.35 5.01 -9.19
N ARG A 142 11.99 3.95 -9.66
CA ARG A 142 11.71 2.58 -9.22
C ARG A 142 12.97 1.99 -8.62
N LEU A 143 12.90 1.63 -7.34
CA LEU A 143 13.90 0.80 -6.68
C LEU A 143 13.45 -0.67 -6.71
N SER A 144 14.29 -1.57 -7.21
CA SER A 144 14.00 -3.01 -7.23
C SER A 144 15.22 -3.84 -6.87
N LYS A 145 15.02 -4.89 -6.08
CA LYS A 145 16.05 -5.90 -5.80
C LYS A 145 15.97 -7.03 -6.83
N ARG A 146 17.10 -7.47 -7.36
CA ARG A 146 17.21 -8.59 -8.30
C ARG A 146 18.34 -9.52 -7.90
N LYS A 147 18.11 -10.83 -7.97
CA LYS A 147 19.14 -11.85 -7.67
C LYS A 147 20.20 -11.99 -8.75
N THR A 148 19.91 -11.51 -9.97
CA THR A 148 20.80 -11.60 -11.14
C THR A 148 21.22 -10.22 -11.60
N LYS A 149 22.49 -10.06 -12.01
CA LYS A 149 23.01 -8.81 -12.55
C LYS A 149 22.15 -8.34 -13.74
N PRO A 150 21.52 -7.16 -13.67
CA PRO A 150 20.74 -6.64 -14.79
C PRO A 150 21.67 -6.35 -15.96
N ARG A 151 21.28 -6.79 -17.16
CA ARG A 151 21.94 -6.36 -18.39
C ARG A 151 21.48 -4.94 -18.70
N LYS A 152 22.40 -3.98 -18.70
CA LYS A 152 22.16 -2.61 -19.17
C LYS A 152 21.64 -2.72 -20.61
N LYS A 153 20.41 -2.25 -20.88
CA LYS A 153 19.91 -2.18 -22.26
C LYS A 153 20.72 -1.08 -22.96
N ARG A 154 21.36 -1.44 -24.08
CA ARG A 154 22.03 -0.49 -24.98
C ARG A 154 21.01 0.31 -25.75
#